data_AF-A0A832H1T1-F1
#
_entry.id   AF-A0A832H1T1-F1
#
_cell.length_a   1.000
_cell.length_b   1.000
_cell.length_c   1.000
_cell.angle_alpha   90.00
_cell.angle_beta   90.00
_cell.angle_gamma   90.00
#
_symmetry.space_group_name_H-M   'P 1'
#
loop_
_entity.id
_entity.type
_entity.pdbx_description
1 polymer ?
#
loop_
_entity_poly.entity_id
_entity_poly.type
_entity_poly.pdbx_seq_one_letter_code
_entity_poly.pdbx_strand_id
1 'polypeptide(L)'
;MLEWLITVGATELGKVMFGQVLKLGQSAAEDYVKDFFKGCLKEGITATKPEVAKKAVAEVLREFLLLDEDELLDHDISGSEIRDRYEQSLFQFVQDDAIKPILGKAFEKDCSGIDIKTLDITWQHSTFNRQMFPAVPDDFDWERVGREYLKKVRRVIRETPELRSLLETDLLEDIARNTAQLSPGFDVETYRASLQSSYGYLKLYTLDSTDRVDAIKLWAMFIEQTVREALPPMRYDLPLDLKRQLQAQGRLEADLSPEALEHYRHEYFQQPARKVLAAVADSQRAVILGDPGSGKSSLLQYLALEWVEGKTEKLPLLIELREFAINPSANFLEFLHRGRGVDWQFDQQQLHQHLLENPTL
;
A
#
# COMPACT_ATOMS: atom_id res chain seq x y z
N MET A 1 -28.98 -10.00 -48.57
CA MET A 1 -30.24 -9.80 -47.82
C MET A 1 -30.33 -10.89 -46.75
N LEU A 2 -29.43 -10.83 -45.76
CA LEU A 2 -29.20 -11.89 -44.77
C LEU A 2 -28.52 -11.27 -43.52
N GLU A 3 -29.11 -10.20 -42.98
CA GLU A 3 -28.62 -9.49 -41.77
C GLU A 3 -29.70 -9.33 -40.68
N TRP A 4 -30.88 -9.94 -40.83
CA TRP A 4 -32.02 -9.67 -39.95
C TRP A 4 -32.39 -10.78 -38.94
N LEU A 5 -31.60 -11.86 -38.84
CA LEU A 5 -31.92 -13.01 -37.97
C LEU A 5 -31.14 -13.07 -36.65
N ILE A 6 -30.17 -12.18 -36.39
CA ILE A 6 -29.32 -12.26 -35.18
C ILE A 6 -29.89 -11.51 -33.97
N THR A 7 -30.91 -10.67 -34.06
CA THR A 7 -31.09 -9.67 -32.98
C THR A 7 -32.53 -9.31 -32.65
N VAL A 8 -33.26 -10.22 -31.99
CA VAL A 8 -34.51 -9.83 -31.30
C VAL A 8 -34.67 -10.46 -29.91
N GLY A 9 -34.13 -11.67 -29.64
CA GLY A 9 -34.21 -12.30 -28.30
C GLY A 9 -33.25 -11.67 -27.30
N ALA A 10 -31.97 -11.95 -27.48
CA ALA A 10 -30.83 -11.54 -26.65
C ALA A 10 -30.77 -10.05 -26.29
N THR A 11 -31.00 -9.18 -27.27
CA THR A 11 -31.02 -7.73 -27.04
C THR A 11 -32.22 -7.26 -26.24
N GLU A 12 -33.37 -7.95 -26.33
CA GLU A 12 -34.55 -7.60 -25.53
C GLU A 12 -34.44 -8.19 -24.13
N LEU A 13 -33.96 -9.42 -23.98
CA LEU A 13 -33.67 -10.06 -22.69
C LEU A 13 -32.67 -9.26 -21.86
N GLY A 14 -31.57 -8.86 -22.49
CA GLY A 14 -30.55 -7.99 -21.90
C GLY A 14 -31.08 -6.62 -21.50
N LYS A 15 -31.95 -6.00 -22.32
CA LYS A 15 -32.60 -4.71 -22.00
C LYS A 15 -33.64 -4.86 -20.89
N VAL A 16 -34.38 -5.97 -20.85
CA VAL A 16 -35.37 -6.27 -19.82
C VAL A 16 -34.68 -6.51 -18.50
N MET A 17 -33.58 -7.28 -18.44
CA MET A 17 -32.77 -7.47 -17.23
C MET A 17 -32.10 -6.19 -16.76
N PHE A 18 -31.42 -5.47 -17.67
CA PHE A 18 -30.85 -4.15 -17.37
C PHE A 18 -31.92 -3.20 -16.83
N GLY A 19 -33.09 -3.19 -17.47
CA GLY A 19 -34.25 -2.41 -17.05
C GLY A 19 -34.85 -2.86 -15.73
N GLN A 20 -34.93 -4.16 -15.43
CA GLN A 20 -35.47 -4.68 -14.18
C GLN A 20 -34.50 -4.47 -13.02
N VAL A 21 -33.21 -4.75 -13.18
CA VAL A 21 -32.19 -4.47 -12.15
C VAL A 21 -32.15 -2.98 -11.81
N LEU A 22 -32.34 -2.10 -12.79
CA LEU A 22 -32.47 -0.64 -12.58
C LEU A 22 -33.85 -0.20 -12.07
N LYS A 23 -34.91 -0.97 -12.29
CA LYS A 23 -36.29 -0.68 -11.85
C LYS A 23 -36.68 -1.36 -10.54
N LEU A 24 -35.89 -2.30 -10.03
CA LEU A 24 -36.00 -2.79 -8.67
C LEU A 24 -35.93 -1.58 -7.74
N GLY A 25 -36.85 -1.50 -6.77
CA GLY A 25 -36.82 -0.42 -5.78
C GLY A 25 -35.42 -0.28 -5.18
N GLN A 26 -35.03 0.95 -4.81
CA GLN A 26 -33.64 1.29 -4.48
C GLN A 26 -32.98 0.29 -3.50
N SER A 27 -33.73 -0.19 -2.50
CA SER A 27 -33.28 -1.21 -1.55
C SER A 27 -33.09 -2.61 -2.17
N ALA A 28 -34.01 -3.08 -3.00
CA ALA A 28 -33.94 -4.41 -3.60
C ALA A 28 -32.81 -4.53 -4.64
N ALA A 29 -32.51 -3.44 -5.37
CA ALA A 29 -31.37 -3.39 -6.28
C ALA A 29 -30.04 -3.43 -5.50
N GLU A 30 -29.97 -2.76 -4.35
CA GLU A 30 -28.78 -2.75 -3.49
C GLU A 30 -28.55 -4.11 -2.84
N ASP A 31 -29.62 -4.76 -2.36
CA ASP A 31 -29.56 -6.12 -1.81
C ASP A 31 -29.09 -7.13 -2.87
N TYR A 32 -29.60 -7.03 -4.11
CA TYR A 32 -29.15 -7.90 -5.20
C TYR A 32 -27.66 -7.70 -5.50
N VAL A 33 -27.18 -6.45 -5.61
CA VAL A 33 -25.76 -6.16 -5.84
C VAL A 33 -24.90 -6.65 -4.68
N LYS A 34 -25.39 -6.54 -3.45
CA LYS A 34 -24.71 -7.06 -2.25
C LYS A 34 -24.58 -8.59 -2.32
N ASP A 35 -25.65 -9.29 -2.67
CA ASP A 35 -25.64 -10.75 -2.82
C ASP A 35 -24.78 -11.19 -4.00
N PHE A 36 -24.76 -10.42 -5.09
CA PHE A 36 -23.92 -10.67 -6.26
C PHE A 36 -22.43 -10.61 -5.92
N PHE A 37 -22.00 -9.62 -5.13
CA PHE A 37 -20.61 -9.50 -4.68
C PHE A 37 -20.30 -10.25 -3.38
N LYS A 38 -21.24 -11.06 -2.87
CA LYS A 38 -21.08 -11.76 -1.62
C LYS A 38 -19.89 -12.71 -1.66
N GLY A 39 -18.95 -12.48 -0.74
CA GLY A 39 -17.70 -13.24 -0.66
C GLY A 39 -16.61 -12.80 -1.65
N CYS A 40 -16.88 -11.82 -2.53
CA CYS A 40 -15.93 -11.29 -3.52
C CYS A 40 -15.46 -9.87 -3.18
N LEU A 41 -16.36 -9.03 -2.64
CA LEU A 41 -16.05 -7.67 -2.15
C LEU A 41 -16.61 -7.48 -0.75
N LYS A 42 -15.95 -6.67 0.09
CA LYS A 42 -16.52 -6.30 1.39
C LYS A 42 -17.77 -5.45 1.22
N GLU A 43 -18.79 -5.72 2.03
CA GLU A 43 -20.11 -5.08 1.98
C GLU A 43 -20.08 -3.52 2.04
N GLY A 44 -18.99 -2.92 2.52
CA GLY A 44 -18.83 -1.46 2.57
C GLY A 44 -18.52 -0.78 1.22
N ILE A 45 -17.99 -1.52 0.24
CA ILE A 45 -17.56 -0.96 -1.05
C ILE A 45 -18.74 -0.78 -1.99
N THR A 46 -19.68 -1.73 -1.99
CA THR A 46 -20.96 -1.62 -2.70
C THR A 46 -21.80 -0.45 -2.16
N ALA A 47 -21.67 -0.11 -0.88
CA ALA A 47 -22.32 1.04 -0.25
C ALA A 47 -21.69 2.40 -0.61
N THR A 48 -20.41 2.43 -1.00
CA THR A 48 -19.68 3.69 -1.25
C THR A 48 -20.07 4.33 -2.59
N LYS A 49 -20.35 3.51 -3.62
CA LYS A 49 -20.83 3.95 -4.94
C LYS A 49 -21.82 2.93 -5.55
N PRO A 50 -23.06 2.85 -5.01
CA PRO A 50 -24.02 1.83 -5.40
C PRO A 50 -24.41 1.91 -6.89
N GLU A 51 -24.48 3.12 -7.46
CA GLU A 51 -24.87 3.31 -8.87
C GLU A 51 -23.85 2.75 -9.88
N VAL A 52 -22.55 2.84 -9.56
CA VAL A 52 -21.48 2.28 -10.41
C VAL A 52 -21.51 0.76 -10.35
N ALA A 53 -21.71 0.20 -9.16
CA ALA A 53 -21.83 -1.24 -8.97
C ALA A 53 -23.09 -1.81 -9.66
N LYS A 54 -24.25 -1.16 -9.49
CA LYS A 54 -25.51 -1.52 -10.16
C LYS A 54 -25.35 -1.58 -11.68
N LYS A 55 -24.75 -0.53 -12.27
CA LYS A 55 -24.52 -0.46 -13.72
C LYS A 55 -23.59 -1.58 -14.19
N ALA A 56 -22.49 -1.82 -13.48
CA ALA A 56 -21.53 -2.86 -13.82
C ALA A 56 -22.16 -4.26 -13.78
N VAL A 57 -22.91 -4.58 -12.70
CA VAL A 57 -23.64 -5.84 -12.55
C VAL A 57 -24.66 -6.02 -13.68
N ALA A 58 -25.46 -4.99 -13.96
CA ALA A 58 -26.45 -5.06 -15.03
C ALA A 58 -25.82 -5.29 -16.41
N GLU A 59 -24.64 -4.70 -16.67
CA GLU A 59 -23.91 -4.88 -17.92
C GLU A 59 -23.34 -6.29 -18.06
N VAL A 60 -22.71 -6.85 -17.02
CA VAL A 60 -22.16 -8.21 -17.11
C VAL A 60 -23.24 -9.28 -17.13
N LEU A 61 -24.35 -9.10 -16.42
CA LEU A 61 -25.49 -10.02 -16.49
C LEU A 61 -26.09 -10.06 -17.89
N ARG A 62 -26.16 -8.90 -18.57
CA ARG A 62 -26.51 -8.85 -19.98
C ARG A 62 -25.53 -9.71 -20.80
N GLU A 63 -24.23 -9.48 -20.66
CA GLU A 63 -23.24 -10.24 -21.43
C GLU A 63 -23.28 -11.74 -21.13
N PHE A 64 -23.60 -12.16 -19.90
CA PHE A 64 -23.78 -13.56 -19.54
C PHE A 64 -24.96 -14.19 -20.28
N LEU A 65 -26.14 -13.56 -20.23
CA LEU A 65 -27.33 -14.06 -20.92
C LEU A 65 -27.16 -14.11 -22.44
N LEU A 66 -26.45 -13.14 -23.01
CA LEU A 66 -26.09 -13.17 -24.44
C LEU A 66 -25.23 -14.39 -24.78
N LEU A 67 -24.30 -14.79 -23.90
CA LEU A 67 -23.45 -15.97 -24.13
C LEU A 67 -24.25 -17.27 -24.01
N ASP A 68 -25.18 -17.36 -23.06
CA ASP A 68 -26.06 -18.52 -22.95
C ASP A 68 -26.94 -18.66 -24.20
N GLU A 69 -27.48 -17.55 -24.71
CA GLU A 69 -28.27 -17.56 -25.95
C GLU A 69 -27.44 -17.90 -27.20
N ASP A 70 -26.24 -17.33 -27.34
CA ASP A 70 -25.34 -17.65 -28.45
C ASP A 70 -24.98 -19.14 -28.45
N GLU A 71 -24.74 -19.73 -27.28
CA GLU A 71 -24.49 -21.16 -27.17
C GLU A 71 -25.74 -21.99 -27.53
N LEU A 72 -26.94 -21.60 -27.09
CA LEU A 72 -28.18 -22.28 -27.51
C LEU A 72 -28.42 -22.20 -29.03
N LEU A 73 -28.12 -21.05 -29.65
CA LEU A 73 -28.21 -20.87 -31.10
C LEU A 73 -27.20 -21.75 -31.86
N ASP A 74 -25.98 -21.90 -31.32
CA ASP A 74 -24.94 -22.78 -31.88
C ASP A 74 -25.37 -24.27 -31.86
N HIS A 75 -26.34 -24.65 -31.01
CA HIS A 75 -26.96 -25.98 -30.94
C HIS A 75 -28.28 -26.09 -31.72
N ASP A 76 -28.45 -25.29 -32.78
CA ASP A 76 -29.62 -25.28 -33.67
C ASP A 76 -30.97 -24.94 -33.01
N ILE A 77 -30.97 -24.41 -31.79
CA ILE A 77 -32.20 -23.94 -31.13
C ILE A 77 -32.60 -22.59 -31.72
N SER A 78 -33.78 -22.50 -32.32
CA SER A 78 -34.24 -21.26 -32.94
C SER A 78 -34.45 -20.14 -31.91
N GLY A 79 -34.19 -18.88 -32.30
CA GLY A 79 -34.42 -17.73 -31.41
C GLY A 79 -35.86 -17.55 -30.92
N SER A 80 -36.86 -18.08 -31.64
CA SER A 80 -38.24 -18.16 -31.16
C SER A 80 -38.42 -19.19 -30.04
N GLU A 81 -37.73 -20.32 -30.14
CA GLU A 81 -37.76 -21.36 -29.11
C GLU A 81 -37.03 -20.93 -27.84
N ILE A 82 -35.91 -20.21 -27.99
CA ILE A 82 -35.20 -19.59 -26.86
C ILE A 82 -36.12 -18.63 -26.10
N ARG A 83 -36.82 -17.75 -26.83
CA ARG A 83 -37.79 -16.80 -26.27
C ARG A 83 -38.94 -17.49 -25.54
N ASP A 84 -39.53 -18.51 -26.15
CA ASP A 84 -40.75 -19.11 -25.61
C ASP A 84 -40.46 -20.11 -24.47
N ARG A 85 -39.28 -20.75 -24.48
CA ARG A 85 -38.96 -21.83 -23.53
C ARG A 85 -37.87 -21.46 -22.51
N TYR A 86 -36.82 -20.75 -22.91
CA TYR A 86 -35.62 -20.57 -22.09
C TYR A 86 -35.55 -19.21 -21.40
N GLU A 87 -36.09 -18.16 -22.02
CA GLU A 87 -36.00 -16.76 -21.54
C GLU A 87 -36.39 -16.60 -20.06
N GLN A 88 -37.52 -17.19 -19.65
CA GLN A 88 -37.98 -17.08 -18.26
C GLN A 88 -37.11 -17.89 -17.29
N SER A 89 -36.56 -19.02 -17.73
CA SER A 89 -35.65 -19.86 -16.94
C SER A 89 -34.29 -19.19 -16.77
N LEU A 90 -33.72 -18.63 -17.84
CA LEU A 90 -32.47 -17.85 -17.82
C LEU A 90 -32.59 -16.66 -16.87
N PHE A 91 -33.73 -15.97 -16.91
CA PHE A 91 -34.02 -14.86 -16.00
C PHE A 91 -34.04 -15.31 -14.53
N GLN A 92 -34.68 -16.43 -14.22
CA GLN A 92 -34.72 -16.96 -12.86
C GLN A 92 -33.37 -17.51 -12.40
N PHE A 93 -32.60 -18.07 -13.33
CA PHE A 93 -31.29 -18.63 -13.06
C PHE A 93 -30.32 -17.58 -12.51
N VAL A 94 -30.26 -16.39 -13.12
CA VAL A 94 -29.42 -15.29 -12.64
C VAL A 94 -29.95 -14.63 -11.36
N GLN A 95 -31.18 -14.94 -10.94
CA GLN A 95 -31.75 -14.50 -9.66
C GLN A 95 -31.52 -15.49 -8.51
N ASP A 96 -31.00 -16.68 -8.81
CA ASP A 96 -30.71 -17.69 -7.81
C ASP A 96 -29.57 -17.26 -6.87
N ASP A 97 -29.78 -17.45 -5.56
CA ASP A 97 -28.84 -17.03 -4.51
C ASP A 97 -27.50 -17.78 -4.57
N ALA A 98 -27.46 -18.98 -5.16
CA ALA A 98 -26.23 -19.72 -5.38
C ALA A 98 -25.45 -19.18 -6.60
N ILE A 99 -26.16 -18.65 -7.61
CA ILE A 99 -25.55 -18.21 -8.88
C ILE A 99 -24.97 -16.79 -8.79
N LYS A 100 -25.65 -15.88 -8.08
CA LYS A 100 -25.18 -14.51 -7.81
C LYS A 100 -23.69 -14.43 -7.41
N PRO A 101 -23.22 -15.10 -6.35
CA PRO A 101 -21.81 -15.01 -5.93
C PRO A 101 -20.85 -15.69 -6.91
N ILE A 102 -21.31 -16.71 -7.65
CA ILE A 102 -20.50 -17.40 -8.67
C ILE A 102 -20.17 -16.44 -9.82
N LEU A 103 -21.17 -15.70 -10.30
CA LEU A 103 -20.99 -14.67 -11.32
C LEU A 103 -20.21 -13.46 -10.80
N GLY A 104 -20.34 -13.14 -9.52
CA GLY A 104 -19.59 -12.08 -8.84
C GLY A 104 -18.09 -12.33 -8.71
N LYS A 105 -17.67 -13.59 -8.51
CA LYS A 105 -16.24 -13.96 -8.42
C LYS A 105 -15.42 -13.55 -9.64
N ALA A 106 -16.06 -13.41 -10.79
CA ALA A 106 -15.43 -12.96 -12.03
C ALA A 106 -14.79 -11.57 -11.93
N PHE A 107 -15.17 -10.76 -10.95
CA PHE A 107 -14.61 -9.43 -10.70
C PHE A 107 -13.32 -9.46 -9.86
N GLU A 108 -12.96 -10.60 -9.28
CA GLU A 108 -11.70 -10.76 -8.57
C GLU A 108 -10.52 -10.78 -9.55
N LYS A 109 -9.43 -10.09 -9.19
CA LYS A 109 -8.24 -9.93 -10.06
C LYS A 109 -7.57 -11.26 -10.40
N ASP A 110 -7.60 -12.22 -9.49
CA ASP A 110 -6.96 -13.53 -9.62
C ASP A 110 -7.94 -14.62 -10.10
N CYS A 111 -9.16 -14.25 -10.50
CA CYS A 111 -10.13 -15.20 -11.02
C CYS A 111 -9.68 -15.75 -12.38
N SER A 112 -9.35 -17.06 -12.39
CA SER A 112 -8.96 -17.80 -13.60
C SER A 112 -10.12 -18.57 -14.25
N GLY A 113 -11.25 -18.70 -13.56
CA GLY A 113 -12.38 -19.55 -13.96
C GLY A 113 -13.58 -19.34 -13.05
N ILE A 114 -14.77 -19.61 -13.57
CA ILE A 114 -16.01 -19.64 -12.80
C ILE A 114 -16.40 -21.09 -12.54
N ASP A 115 -17.14 -21.35 -11.47
CA ASP A 115 -17.61 -22.69 -11.12
C ASP A 115 -18.74 -23.16 -12.04
N ILE A 116 -18.33 -23.63 -13.20
CA ILE A 116 -19.14 -24.19 -14.28
C ILE A 116 -19.97 -25.40 -13.83
N LYS A 117 -19.42 -26.24 -12.94
CA LYS A 117 -20.13 -27.42 -12.44
C LYS A 117 -21.33 -27.03 -11.61
N THR A 118 -21.17 -26.01 -10.78
CA THR A 118 -22.27 -25.50 -9.96
C THR A 118 -23.32 -24.80 -10.82
N LEU A 119 -22.93 -24.10 -11.90
CA LEU A 119 -23.90 -23.56 -12.88
C LEU A 119 -24.78 -24.67 -13.48
N ASP A 120 -24.16 -25.72 -14.01
CA ASP A 120 -24.87 -26.84 -14.64
C ASP A 120 -25.80 -27.58 -13.67
N ILE A 121 -25.30 -27.96 -12.49
CA ILE A 121 -26.08 -28.64 -11.44
C ILE A 121 -27.27 -27.77 -11.00
N THR A 122 -27.06 -26.46 -10.86
CA THR A 122 -28.12 -25.54 -10.44
C THR A 122 -29.18 -25.42 -11.53
N TRP A 123 -28.79 -25.30 -12.80
CA TRP A 123 -29.74 -25.27 -13.91
C TRP A 123 -30.63 -26.51 -13.94
N GLN A 124 -30.04 -27.71 -13.82
CA GLN A 124 -30.76 -28.99 -13.89
C GLN A 124 -31.74 -29.19 -12.74
N HIS A 125 -31.45 -28.64 -11.56
CA HIS A 125 -32.28 -28.79 -10.36
C HIS A 125 -33.25 -27.62 -10.14
N SER A 126 -33.11 -26.53 -10.90
CA SER A 126 -33.96 -25.36 -10.76
C SER A 126 -35.35 -25.57 -11.37
N THR A 127 -36.33 -24.93 -10.74
CA THR A 127 -37.73 -25.00 -11.16
C THR A 127 -38.33 -23.61 -11.24
N PHE A 128 -39.19 -23.38 -12.23
CA PHE A 128 -39.98 -22.17 -12.36
C PHE A 128 -41.45 -22.55 -12.58
N ASN A 129 -42.37 -21.90 -11.86
CA ASN A 129 -43.81 -22.19 -11.94
C ASN A 129 -44.16 -23.69 -11.77
N ARG A 130 -43.45 -24.40 -10.88
CA ARG A 130 -43.58 -25.85 -10.62
C ARG A 130 -43.22 -26.74 -11.82
N GLN A 131 -42.53 -26.20 -12.81
CA GLN A 131 -41.93 -26.94 -13.92
C GLN A 131 -40.41 -26.88 -13.80
N MET A 132 -39.74 -27.97 -14.16
CA MET A 132 -38.27 -27.97 -14.28
C MET A 132 -37.87 -27.03 -15.42
N PHE A 133 -36.67 -26.45 -15.29
CA PHE A 133 -36.10 -25.69 -16.39
C PHE A 133 -35.98 -26.59 -17.64
N PRO A 134 -36.05 -26.00 -18.85
CA PRO A 134 -35.80 -26.75 -20.07
C PRO A 134 -34.44 -27.44 -20.00
N ALA A 135 -34.37 -28.69 -20.47
CA ALA A 135 -33.10 -29.39 -20.60
C ALA A 135 -32.20 -28.63 -21.58
N VAL A 136 -30.98 -28.31 -21.15
CA VAL A 136 -29.93 -27.82 -22.05
C VAL A 136 -29.49 -28.96 -22.98
N PRO A 137 -28.99 -28.65 -24.19
CA PRO A 137 -28.39 -29.65 -25.08
C PRO A 137 -27.30 -30.47 -24.37
N ASP A 138 -27.18 -31.75 -24.71
CA ASP A 138 -26.20 -32.66 -24.09
C ASP A 138 -24.75 -32.19 -24.29
N ASP A 139 -24.47 -31.45 -25.38
CA ASP A 139 -23.15 -30.90 -25.74
C ASP A 139 -23.00 -29.39 -25.40
N PHE A 140 -23.84 -28.84 -24.52
CA PHE A 140 -23.77 -27.41 -24.13
C PHE A 140 -22.44 -27.07 -23.42
N ASP A 141 -21.63 -26.19 -24.01
CA ASP A 141 -20.28 -25.89 -23.50
C ASP A 141 -20.29 -24.79 -22.42
N TRP A 142 -20.65 -25.18 -21.20
CA TRP A 142 -20.52 -24.30 -20.03
C TRP A 142 -19.10 -23.77 -19.82
N GLU A 143 -18.06 -24.50 -20.25
CA GLU A 143 -16.69 -24.01 -20.11
C GLU A 143 -16.40 -22.84 -21.04
N ARG A 144 -16.90 -22.89 -22.28
CA ARG A 144 -16.83 -21.77 -23.23
C ARG A 144 -17.58 -20.56 -22.68
N VAL A 145 -18.81 -20.75 -22.20
CA VAL A 145 -19.61 -19.67 -21.58
C VAL A 145 -18.83 -19.01 -20.44
N GLY A 146 -18.28 -19.81 -19.52
CA GLY A 146 -17.49 -19.29 -18.39
C GLY A 146 -16.22 -18.53 -18.82
N ARG A 147 -15.47 -19.06 -19.81
CA ARG A 147 -14.26 -18.40 -20.34
C ARG A 147 -14.57 -17.08 -21.04
N GLU A 148 -15.60 -17.05 -21.87
CA GLU A 148 -15.99 -15.84 -22.59
C GLU A 148 -16.59 -14.79 -21.65
N TYR A 149 -17.39 -15.21 -20.66
CA TYR A 149 -17.92 -14.31 -19.65
C TYR A 149 -16.79 -13.63 -18.85
N LEU A 150 -15.75 -14.36 -18.44
CA LEU A 150 -14.59 -13.74 -17.78
C LEU A 150 -13.90 -12.68 -18.65
N LYS A 151 -13.78 -12.91 -19.97
CA LYS A 151 -13.24 -11.91 -20.89
C LYS A 151 -14.12 -10.66 -20.96
N LYS A 152 -15.44 -10.84 -21.00
CA LYS A 152 -16.42 -9.73 -20.99
C LYS A 152 -16.36 -8.94 -19.68
N VAL A 153 -16.30 -9.61 -18.52
CA VAL A 153 -16.15 -8.95 -17.21
C VAL A 153 -14.86 -8.13 -17.15
N ARG A 154 -13.72 -8.70 -17.57
CA ARG A 154 -12.44 -7.97 -17.63
C ARG A 154 -12.50 -6.76 -18.56
N ARG A 155 -13.26 -6.84 -19.65
CA ARG A 155 -13.51 -5.71 -20.55
C ARG A 155 -14.31 -4.61 -19.86
N VAL A 156 -15.41 -4.95 -19.19
CA VAL A 156 -16.24 -3.99 -18.44
C VAL A 156 -15.43 -3.28 -17.35
N ILE A 157 -14.58 -4.01 -16.62
CA ILE A 157 -13.67 -3.44 -15.62
C ILE A 157 -12.68 -2.46 -16.26
N ARG A 158 -12.14 -2.79 -17.44
CA ARG A 158 -11.19 -1.92 -18.16
C ARG A 158 -11.86 -0.66 -18.72
N GLU A 159 -13.09 -0.78 -19.20
CA GLU A 159 -13.85 0.32 -19.80
C GLU A 159 -14.48 1.26 -18.74
N THR A 160 -14.53 0.83 -17.47
CA THR A 160 -15.09 1.60 -16.35
C THR A 160 -14.02 1.94 -15.30
N PRO A 161 -13.31 3.08 -15.44
CA PRO A 161 -12.22 3.45 -14.54
C PRO A 161 -12.66 3.65 -13.08
N GLU A 162 -13.91 4.06 -12.85
CA GLU A 162 -14.48 4.19 -11.51
C GLU A 162 -14.62 2.82 -10.82
N LEU A 163 -15.04 1.80 -11.56
CA LEU A 163 -15.14 0.42 -11.06
C LEU A 163 -13.75 -0.13 -10.74
N ARG A 164 -12.77 0.12 -11.61
CA ARG A 164 -11.36 -0.25 -11.38
C ARG A 164 -10.83 0.35 -10.08
N SER A 165 -11.09 1.63 -9.83
CA SER A 165 -10.65 2.29 -8.59
C SER A 165 -11.28 1.69 -7.33
N LEU A 166 -12.54 1.24 -7.39
CA LEU A 166 -13.21 0.57 -6.28
C LEU A 166 -12.57 -0.79 -5.98
N LEU A 167 -12.27 -1.57 -7.02
CA LEU A 167 -11.62 -2.88 -6.89
C LEU A 167 -10.15 -2.77 -6.42
N GLU A 168 -9.42 -1.73 -6.86
CA GLU A 168 -8.04 -1.46 -6.44
C GLU A 168 -7.93 -0.98 -4.98
N THR A 169 -8.96 -0.31 -4.46
CA THR A 169 -9.01 0.17 -3.06
C THR A 169 -9.13 -0.99 -2.06
N ASP A 170 -9.88 -2.05 -2.38
CA ASP A 170 -10.00 -3.26 -1.53
C ASP A 170 -8.65 -4.01 -1.44
N LEU A 171 -7.90 -4.07 -2.54
CA LEU A 171 -6.56 -4.69 -2.54
C LEU A 171 -5.59 -3.93 -1.61
N LEU A 172 -5.67 -2.60 -1.56
CA LEU A 172 -4.84 -1.79 -0.67
C LEU A 172 -5.27 -1.94 0.79
N GLU A 173 -6.57 -2.04 1.08
CA GLU A 173 -7.07 -2.31 2.43
C GLU A 173 -6.77 -3.75 2.90
N ASP A 174 -6.83 -4.74 2.02
CA ASP A 174 -6.48 -6.13 2.33
C ASP A 174 -4.97 -6.32 2.47
N ILE A 175 -4.16 -5.64 1.66
CA ILE A 175 -2.71 -5.54 1.89
C ILE A 175 -2.48 -4.83 3.24
N ALA A 176 -3.18 -3.74 3.56
CA ALA A 176 -3.03 -3.06 4.84
C ALA A 176 -3.41 -3.95 6.03
N ARG A 177 -4.50 -4.72 5.95
CA ARG A 177 -4.92 -5.66 7.02
C ARG A 177 -4.01 -6.87 7.16
N ASN A 178 -3.55 -7.45 6.06
CA ASN A 178 -2.61 -8.58 6.12
C ASN A 178 -1.20 -8.13 6.55
N THR A 179 -0.81 -6.90 6.20
CA THR A 179 0.46 -6.30 6.67
C THR A 179 0.37 -5.86 8.13
N ALA A 180 -0.82 -5.49 8.65
CA ALA A 180 -1.01 -5.19 10.07
C ALA A 180 -0.76 -6.39 11.00
N GLN A 181 -0.81 -7.64 10.50
CA GLN A 181 -0.43 -8.83 11.29
C GLN A 181 1.09 -9.05 11.37
N LEU A 182 1.89 -8.33 10.58
CA LEU A 182 3.37 -8.42 10.53
C LEU A 182 4.06 -7.06 10.67
N SER A 183 3.31 -5.98 10.86
CA SER A 183 3.86 -4.63 10.97
C SER A 183 4.40 -4.39 12.39
N PRO A 184 5.56 -3.71 12.53
CA PRO A 184 6.11 -3.33 13.84
C PRO A 184 5.16 -2.48 14.70
N GLY A 185 4.11 -1.89 14.11
CA GLY A 185 3.21 -0.96 14.77
C GLY A 185 3.87 0.37 15.12
N PHE A 186 3.19 1.17 15.93
CA PHE A 186 3.68 2.46 16.40
C PHE A 186 3.56 2.54 17.91
N ASP A 187 4.53 1.95 18.60
CA ASP A 187 4.62 1.94 20.05
C ASP A 187 5.77 2.84 20.53
N VAL A 188 5.40 4.06 20.94
CA VAL A 188 6.33 5.07 21.43
C VAL A 188 6.89 4.71 22.81
N GLU A 189 6.13 4.01 23.65
CA GLU A 189 6.58 3.63 25.00
C GLU A 189 7.62 2.52 24.92
N THR A 190 7.41 1.54 24.05
CA THR A 190 8.41 0.49 23.82
C THR A 190 9.63 1.05 23.09
N TYR A 191 9.46 2.01 22.19
CA TYR A 191 10.58 2.74 21.60
C TYR A 191 11.42 3.48 22.66
N ARG A 192 10.77 4.18 23.59
CA ARG A 192 11.41 4.84 24.74
C ARG A 192 12.23 3.86 25.56
N ALA A 193 11.68 2.69 25.88
CA ALA A 193 12.39 1.63 26.59
C ALA A 193 13.60 1.10 25.79
N SER A 194 13.45 0.94 24.47
CA SER A 194 14.55 0.50 23.59
C SER A 194 15.70 1.50 23.55
N LEU A 195 15.42 2.81 23.42
CA LEU A 195 16.45 3.84 23.48
C LEU A 195 17.16 3.85 24.84
N GLN A 196 16.41 3.71 25.93
CA GLN A 196 17.00 3.62 27.27
C GLN A 196 17.95 2.43 27.41
N SER A 197 17.56 1.26 26.88
CA SER A 197 18.39 0.06 26.90
C SER A 197 19.65 0.19 26.03
N SER A 198 19.49 0.72 24.82
CA SER A 198 20.56 0.81 23.80
C SER A 198 21.59 1.90 24.09
N TYR A 199 21.16 3.01 24.71
CA TYR A 199 21.98 4.21 24.89
C TYR A 199 22.15 4.67 26.34
N GLY A 200 21.35 4.15 27.27
CA GLY A 200 21.36 4.62 28.65
C GLY A 200 22.61 4.27 29.46
N TYR A 201 23.42 3.32 28.96
CA TYR A 201 24.61 2.82 29.64
C TYR A 201 25.85 3.01 28.78
N LEU A 202 26.97 3.33 29.44
CA LEU A 202 28.26 3.40 28.80
C LEU A 202 28.67 2.01 28.30
N LYS A 203 28.90 1.90 27.00
CA LYS A 203 29.33 0.68 26.32
C LYS A 203 30.82 0.42 26.61
N LEU A 204 31.10 -0.22 27.75
CA LEU A 204 32.47 -0.53 28.21
C LEU A 204 33.09 -1.79 27.56
N TYR A 205 32.38 -2.49 26.67
CA TYR A 205 32.90 -3.68 25.98
C TYR A 205 34.13 -3.39 25.08
N THR A 206 34.43 -2.12 24.80
CA THR A 206 35.69 -1.73 24.13
C THR A 206 36.89 -1.70 25.08
N LEU A 207 36.68 -1.75 26.39
CA LEU A 207 37.70 -1.65 27.43
C LEU A 207 37.88 -2.96 28.23
N ASP A 208 36.85 -3.80 28.29
CA ASP A 208 36.91 -5.09 29.00
C ASP A 208 36.25 -6.19 28.15
N SER A 209 36.97 -7.30 27.94
CA SER A 209 36.47 -8.50 27.27
C SER A 209 35.60 -9.38 28.18
N THR A 210 35.36 -8.95 29.41
CA THR A 210 34.41 -9.59 30.32
C THR A 210 33.05 -8.90 30.22
N ASP A 211 31.98 -9.70 30.11
CA ASP A 211 30.56 -9.29 30.05
C ASP A 211 30.04 -8.56 31.31
N ARG A 212 30.93 -7.95 32.11
CA ARG A 212 30.57 -7.16 33.27
C ARG A 212 30.16 -5.77 32.82
N VAL A 213 28.87 -5.59 32.65
CA VAL A 213 28.23 -4.28 32.49
C VAL A 213 28.37 -3.53 33.81
N ASP A 214 29.49 -2.86 34.04
CA ASP A 214 29.51 -1.74 34.99
C ASP A 214 28.53 -0.71 34.44
N ALA A 215 27.33 -0.67 35.03
CA ALA A 215 26.19 0.13 34.58
C ALA A 215 26.40 1.61 34.89
N ILE A 216 27.47 2.21 34.34
CA ILE A 216 27.68 3.65 34.38
C ILE A 216 26.66 4.25 33.43
N LYS A 217 25.66 4.92 34.00
CA LYS A 217 24.65 5.64 33.22
C LYS A 217 25.33 6.76 32.44
N LEU A 218 25.08 6.86 31.14
CA LEU A 218 25.78 7.80 30.25
C LEU A 218 25.66 9.26 30.73
N TRP A 219 24.49 9.63 31.27
CA TRP A 219 24.20 10.97 31.79
C TRP A 219 24.95 11.34 33.06
N ALA A 220 25.53 10.38 33.79
CA ALA A 220 26.41 10.71 34.91
C ALA A 220 27.74 11.36 34.46
N MET A 221 28.06 11.34 33.16
CA MET A 221 29.34 11.81 32.61
C MET A 221 29.24 12.60 31.29
N PHE A 222 28.08 13.17 30.93
CA PHE A 222 28.02 14.02 29.73
C PHE A 222 28.73 15.36 29.96
N ILE A 223 29.84 15.57 29.26
CA ILE A 223 30.56 16.84 29.23
C ILE A 223 30.18 17.56 27.94
N GLU A 224 29.42 18.64 28.08
CA GLU A 224 28.90 19.39 26.95
C GLU A 224 30.03 20.02 26.11
N GLN A 225 30.07 19.65 24.82
CA GLN A 225 31.04 20.15 23.86
C GLN A 225 30.80 21.63 23.52
N THR A 226 31.84 22.26 22.98
CA THR A 226 31.79 23.64 22.52
C THR A 226 31.90 23.66 21.00
N VAL A 227 31.06 24.47 20.34
CA VAL A 227 30.97 24.59 18.89
C VAL A 227 31.15 26.05 18.45
N ARG A 228 31.48 26.24 17.18
CA ARG A 228 31.55 27.54 16.50
C ARG A 228 30.64 27.49 15.29
N GLU A 229 29.95 28.58 15.00
CA GLU A 229 29.08 28.70 13.82
C GLU A 229 29.89 29.04 12.57
N ALA A 230 30.80 28.13 12.21
CA ALA A 230 31.64 28.30 11.04
C ALA A 230 32.05 26.94 10.49
N LEU A 231 32.32 26.91 9.18
CA LEU A 231 32.87 25.71 8.54
C LEU A 231 34.33 25.53 9.02
N PRO A 232 34.71 24.32 9.44
CA PRO A 232 36.06 24.09 9.93
C PRO A 232 37.08 24.12 8.76
N PRO A 233 38.31 24.61 9.00
CA PRO A 233 39.37 24.65 8.00
C PRO A 233 39.77 23.26 7.47
N MET A 234 39.47 22.19 8.21
CA MET A 234 39.72 20.81 7.81
C MET A 234 39.07 20.41 6.47
N ARG A 235 38.08 21.15 5.96
CA ARG A 235 37.54 20.92 4.60
C ARG A 235 38.59 21.03 3.50
N TYR A 236 39.69 21.76 3.76
CA TYR A 236 40.83 21.90 2.87
C TYR A 236 41.92 20.83 3.11
N ASP A 237 41.87 20.14 4.26
CA ASP A 237 42.82 19.12 4.70
C ASP A 237 42.37 17.69 4.28
N LEU A 238 41.87 17.54 3.04
CA LEU A 238 41.50 16.24 2.46
C LEU A 238 42.73 15.48 1.94
N PRO A 239 42.77 14.13 2.04
CA PRO A 239 43.80 13.32 1.36
C PRO A 239 43.89 13.65 -0.14
N LEU A 240 45.11 13.75 -0.66
CA LEU A 240 45.38 14.26 -2.02
C LEU A 240 44.62 13.51 -3.12
N ASP A 241 44.50 12.18 -2.99
CA ASP A 241 43.83 11.34 -3.99
C ASP A 241 42.31 11.51 -3.98
N LEU A 242 41.69 11.55 -2.79
CA LEU A 242 40.26 11.80 -2.63
C LEU A 242 39.88 13.19 -3.15
N LYS A 243 40.75 14.16 -2.90
CA LYS A 243 40.60 15.54 -3.38
C LYS A 243 40.61 15.63 -4.89
N ARG A 244 41.57 14.98 -5.55
CA ARG A 244 41.64 14.90 -7.02
C ARG A 244 40.40 14.24 -7.62
N GLN A 245 39.89 13.16 -7.00
CA GLN A 245 38.65 12.53 -7.45
C GLN A 245 37.44 13.46 -7.36
N LEU A 246 37.28 14.19 -6.24
CA LEU A 246 36.16 15.10 -6.04
C LEU A 246 36.23 16.32 -6.97
N GLN A 247 37.43 16.85 -7.23
CA GLN A 247 37.65 17.93 -8.20
C GLN A 247 37.35 17.48 -9.64
N ALA A 248 37.79 16.28 -10.03
CA ALA A 248 37.51 15.71 -11.35
C ALA A 248 36.00 15.49 -11.59
N GLN A 249 35.25 15.22 -10.51
CA GLN A 249 33.79 15.11 -10.55
C GLN A 249 33.06 16.47 -10.48
N GLY A 250 33.80 17.59 -10.42
CA GLY A 250 33.23 18.93 -10.27
C GLY A 250 32.51 19.17 -8.94
N ARG A 251 32.76 18.33 -7.93
CA ARG A 251 32.09 18.36 -6.63
C ARG A 251 32.85 19.13 -5.56
N LEU A 252 34.02 19.68 -5.90
CA LEU A 252 34.88 20.43 -4.98
C LEU A 252 35.40 21.69 -5.69
N GLU A 253 35.36 22.84 -5.00
CA GLU A 253 35.95 24.10 -5.48
C GLU A 253 37.50 24.05 -5.43
N ALA A 254 38.13 25.01 -6.10
CA ALA A 254 39.59 25.15 -6.07
C ALA A 254 40.09 25.45 -4.64
N ASP A 255 41.29 24.96 -4.33
CA ASP A 255 41.91 25.24 -3.03
C ASP A 255 42.21 26.71 -2.82
N LEU A 256 42.18 27.11 -1.55
CA LEU A 256 42.76 28.37 -1.12
C LEU A 256 44.29 28.34 -1.26
N SER A 257 44.88 29.50 -1.58
CA SER A 257 46.33 29.66 -1.42
C SER A 257 46.73 29.44 0.05
N PRO A 258 47.99 29.10 0.36
CA PRO A 258 48.46 28.94 1.74
C PRO A 258 48.14 30.15 2.62
N GLU A 259 48.29 31.36 2.08
CA GLU A 259 48.01 32.62 2.78
C GLU A 259 46.51 32.80 3.04
N ALA A 260 45.67 32.47 2.06
CA ALA A 260 44.22 32.53 2.20
C ALA A 260 43.69 31.47 3.18
N LEU A 261 44.29 30.29 3.23
CA LEU A 261 43.96 29.25 4.22
C LEU A 261 44.34 29.68 5.64
N GLU A 262 45.49 30.33 5.81
CA GLU A 262 45.92 30.85 7.10
C GLU A 262 45.01 31.98 7.60
N HIS A 263 44.60 32.89 6.70
CA HIS A 263 43.60 33.91 7.00
C HIS A 263 42.26 33.29 7.42
N TYR A 264 41.79 32.29 6.67
CA TYR A 264 40.56 31.57 6.99
C TYR A 264 40.62 30.85 8.35
N ARG A 265 41.76 30.22 8.68
CA ARG A 265 41.99 29.62 10.00
C ARG A 265 41.89 30.68 11.10
N HIS A 266 42.48 31.85 10.89
CA HIS A 266 42.41 32.94 11.85
C HIS A 266 40.98 33.42 12.08
N GLU A 267 40.22 33.68 11.01
CA GLU A 267 38.80 34.05 11.09
C GLU A 267 37.97 32.98 11.82
N TYR A 268 38.17 31.70 11.52
CA TYR A 268 37.47 30.59 12.17
C TYR A 268 37.67 30.58 13.70
N PHE A 269 38.91 30.78 14.18
CA PHE A 269 39.21 30.79 15.62
C PHE A 269 38.76 32.07 16.34
N GLN A 270 38.50 33.16 15.61
CA GLN A 270 37.89 34.37 16.16
C GLN A 270 36.37 34.26 16.37
N GLN A 271 35.70 33.33 15.67
CA GLN A 271 34.26 33.12 15.84
C GLN A 271 33.90 32.74 17.28
N PRO A 272 32.80 33.25 17.86
CA PRO A 272 32.46 32.96 19.25
C PRO A 272 32.23 31.45 19.46
N ALA A 273 32.89 30.92 20.49
CA ALA A 273 32.68 29.54 20.94
C ALA A 273 31.46 29.51 21.87
N ARG A 274 30.54 28.58 21.62
CA ARG A 274 29.29 28.43 22.38
C ARG A 274 28.97 26.98 22.67
N LYS A 275 28.16 26.77 23.69
CA LYS A 275 27.71 25.47 24.15
C LYS A 275 26.80 24.82 23.11
N VAL A 276 27.01 23.53 22.84
CA VAL A 276 26.40 22.85 21.69
C VAL A 276 24.89 22.69 21.85
N LEU A 277 24.38 22.46 23.06
CA LEU A 277 22.94 22.29 23.28
C LEU A 277 22.20 23.60 22.98
N ALA A 278 22.75 24.74 23.42
CA ALA A 278 22.22 26.06 23.10
C ALA A 278 22.25 26.34 21.59
N ALA A 279 23.37 26.05 20.92
CA ALA A 279 23.52 26.28 19.49
C ALA A 279 22.54 25.44 18.63
N VAL A 280 22.26 24.20 19.04
CA VAL A 280 21.33 23.30 18.35
C VAL A 280 19.88 23.68 18.66
N ALA A 281 19.57 24.11 19.89
CA ALA A 281 18.22 24.53 20.27
C ALA A 281 17.70 25.73 19.43
N ASP A 282 18.59 26.64 19.05
CA ASP A 282 18.26 27.83 18.25
C ASP A 282 18.07 27.53 16.75
N SER A 283 18.35 26.29 16.31
CA SER A 283 18.43 25.94 14.89
C SER A 283 17.43 24.83 14.52
N GLN A 284 16.60 25.07 13.50
CA GLN A 284 15.73 24.01 12.96
C GLN A 284 16.50 22.91 12.22
N ARG A 285 17.65 23.26 11.63
CA ARG A 285 18.53 22.35 10.88
C ARG A 285 19.97 22.71 11.16
N ALA A 286 20.72 21.79 11.73
CA ALA A 286 22.12 21.99 12.08
C ALA A 286 22.99 20.85 11.52
N VAL A 287 24.20 21.19 11.07
CA VAL A 287 25.22 20.22 10.67
C VAL A 287 26.40 20.38 11.62
N ILE A 288 26.69 19.34 12.40
CA ILE A 288 27.77 19.36 13.39
C ILE A 288 29.01 18.70 12.80
N LEU A 289 30.06 19.49 12.62
CA LEU A 289 31.34 19.05 12.09
C LEU A 289 32.39 18.96 13.20
N GLY A 290 33.35 18.06 13.05
CA GLY A 290 34.46 17.92 13.98
C GLY A 290 35.28 16.66 13.71
N ASP A 291 36.42 16.53 14.39
CA ASP A 291 37.34 15.41 14.23
C ASP A 291 36.71 14.03 14.54
N PRO A 292 37.22 12.94 13.97
CA PRO A 292 36.91 11.60 14.45
C PRO A 292 37.12 11.50 15.96
N GLY A 293 36.13 10.98 16.69
CA GLY A 293 36.18 10.90 18.16
C GLY A 293 35.78 12.16 18.92
N SER A 294 35.40 13.26 18.24
CA SER A 294 34.94 14.50 18.90
C SER A 294 33.60 14.39 19.66
N GLY A 295 33.00 13.19 19.75
CA GLY A 295 31.75 12.94 20.47
C GLY A 295 30.46 13.32 19.74
N LYS A 296 30.47 13.47 18.40
CA LYS A 296 29.26 13.80 17.61
C LYS A 296 28.12 12.80 17.80
N SER A 297 28.40 11.49 17.67
CA SER A 297 27.39 10.46 17.89
C SER A 297 26.92 10.43 19.35
N SER A 298 27.83 10.65 20.30
CA SER A 298 27.48 10.73 21.73
C SER A 298 26.56 11.90 22.04
N LEU A 299 26.70 13.04 21.34
CA LEU A 299 25.77 14.16 21.45
C LEU A 299 24.37 13.79 20.95
N LEU A 300 24.25 13.12 19.81
CA LEU A 300 22.94 12.67 19.29
C LEU A 300 22.26 11.68 20.25
N GLN A 301 23.04 10.75 20.81
CA GLN A 301 22.56 9.82 21.83
C GLN A 301 22.10 10.54 23.09
N TYR A 302 22.84 11.55 23.54
CA TYR A 302 22.44 12.39 24.67
C TYR A 302 21.10 13.08 24.44
N LEU A 303 20.90 13.71 23.27
CA LEU A 303 19.64 14.36 22.91
C LEU A 303 18.45 13.37 22.88
N ALA A 304 18.67 12.16 22.36
CA ALA A 304 17.64 11.12 22.38
C ALA A 304 17.29 10.68 23.81
N LEU A 305 18.26 10.65 24.73
CA LEU A 305 18.04 10.31 26.13
C LEU A 305 17.33 11.42 26.92
N GLU A 306 17.49 12.69 26.55
CA GLU A 306 16.67 13.77 27.13
C GLU A 306 15.18 13.54 26.88
N TRP A 307 14.83 13.04 25.69
CA TRP A 307 13.45 12.64 25.41
C TRP A 307 13.03 11.47 26.29
N VAL A 308 13.87 10.42 26.43
CA VAL A 308 13.59 9.25 27.28
C VAL A 308 13.28 9.64 28.73
N GLU A 309 13.99 10.64 29.27
CA GLU A 309 13.78 11.17 30.62
C GLU A 309 12.57 12.12 30.73
N GLY A 310 11.89 12.42 29.62
CA GLY A 310 10.72 13.30 29.59
C GLY A 310 11.06 14.80 29.65
N LYS A 311 12.31 15.18 29.35
CA LYS A 311 12.73 16.60 29.30
C LYS A 311 12.29 17.30 28.01
N THR A 312 12.00 16.53 26.97
CA THR A 312 11.45 17.02 25.70
C THR A 312 10.28 16.14 25.28
N GLU A 313 9.29 16.74 24.64
CA GLU A 313 8.09 16.07 24.14
C GLU A 313 8.27 15.58 22.69
N LYS A 314 9.27 16.12 21.97
CA LYS A 314 9.51 15.82 20.56
C LYS A 314 10.14 14.43 20.39
N LEU A 315 9.46 13.55 19.65
CA LEU A 315 9.94 12.21 19.33
C LEU A 315 11.28 12.28 18.54
N PRO A 316 12.40 11.83 19.11
CA PRO A 316 13.67 11.75 18.39
C PRO A 316 13.65 10.55 17.45
N LEU A 317 14.13 10.74 16.21
CA LEU A 317 14.39 9.64 15.29
C LEU A 317 15.89 9.58 15.03
N LEU A 318 16.58 8.64 15.68
CA LEU A 318 18.01 8.44 15.48
C LEU A 318 18.26 7.55 14.26
N ILE A 319 18.93 8.09 13.25
CA ILE A 319 19.21 7.38 11.99
C ILE A 319 20.73 7.29 11.79
N GLU A 320 21.26 6.08 11.92
CA GLU A 320 22.67 5.79 11.64
C GLU A 320 22.90 5.73 10.12
N LEU A 321 23.57 6.75 9.58
CA LEU A 321 23.75 6.91 8.13
C LEU A 321 24.54 5.78 7.48
N ARG A 322 25.40 5.08 8.25
CA ARG A 322 26.11 3.90 7.76
C ARG A 322 25.14 2.78 7.43
N GLU A 323 24.21 2.49 8.33
CA GLU A 323 23.19 1.47 8.13
C GLU A 323 22.21 1.91 7.05
N PHE A 324 21.78 3.18 7.08
CA PHE A 324 20.89 3.74 6.07
C PHE A 324 21.44 3.60 4.63
N ALA A 325 22.72 3.90 4.42
CA ALA A 325 23.34 3.88 3.08
C ALA A 325 23.50 2.46 2.49
N ILE A 326 23.54 1.42 3.33
CA ILE A 326 23.71 0.03 2.88
C ILE A 326 22.34 -0.62 2.55
N ASN A 327 21.25 -0.10 3.13
CA ASN A 327 19.91 -0.62 2.88
C ASN A 327 19.32 -0.05 1.58
N PRO A 328 18.64 -0.87 0.75
CA PRO A 328 18.00 -0.42 -0.50
C PRO A 328 16.67 0.31 -0.23
N SER A 329 16.61 1.18 0.78
CA SER A 329 15.42 1.92 1.16
C SER A 329 15.30 3.22 0.36
N ALA A 330 14.11 3.54 -0.14
CA ALA A 330 13.90 4.76 -0.93
C ALA A 330 13.91 6.03 -0.07
N ASN A 331 13.54 5.94 1.21
CA ASN A 331 13.49 7.05 2.15
C ASN A 331 13.66 6.56 3.60
N PHE A 332 13.74 7.51 4.55
CA PHE A 332 13.96 7.18 5.96
C PHE A 332 12.76 6.49 6.63
N LEU A 333 11.53 6.74 6.20
CA LEU A 333 10.34 6.07 6.76
C LEU A 333 10.35 4.58 6.41
N GLU A 334 10.72 4.27 5.17
CA GLU A 334 10.89 2.90 4.72
C GLU A 334 12.06 2.21 5.43
N PHE A 335 13.17 2.94 5.65
CA PHE A 335 14.28 2.42 6.44
C PHE A 335 13.86 2.10 7.88
N LEU A 336 13.14 2.98 8.56
CA LEU A 336 12.62 2.72 9.90
C LEU A 336 11.56 1.61 9.93
N HIS A 337 10.96 1.26 8.79
CA HIS A 337 9.98 0.18 8.72
C HIS A 337 10.59 -1.21 8.53
N ARG A 338 11.60 -1.32 7.66
CA ARG A 338 12.14 -2.63 7.24
C ARG A 338 13.67 -2.69 7.13
N GLY A 339 14.37 -1.62 7.46
CA GLY A 339 15.82 -1.53 7.39
C GLY A 339 16.48 -2.54 8.32
N ARG A 340 17.57 -3.16 7.85
CA ARG A 340 18.46 -3.93 8.72
C ARG A 340 19.38 -2.98 9.47
N GLY A 341 19.62 -3.26 10.75
CA GLY A 341 20.50 -2.43 11.59
C GLY A 341 19.81 -1.21 12.24
N VAL A 342 18.47 -1.14 12.16
CA VAL A 342 17.69 -0.10 12.87
C VAL A 342 17.49 -0.53 14.33
N ASP A 343 17.66 0.40 15.27
CA ASP A 343 17.44 0.13 16.71
C ASP A 343 15.98 -0.16 17.06
N TRP A 344 15.05 0.36 16.26
CA TRP A 344 13.61 0.15 16.44
C TRP A 344 12.86 0.29 15.13
N GLN A 345 11.88 -0.58 14.91
CA GLN A 345 11.07 -0.56 13.70
C GLN A 345 9.72 0.11 13.97
N PHE A 346 9.33 1.04 13.09
CA PHE A 346 8.03 1.68 13.12
C PHE A 346 7.19 1.25 11.91
N ASP A 347 5.88 1.15 12.08
CA ASP A 347 4.98 1.13 10.93
C ASP A 347 5.13 2.43 10.12
N GLN A 348 5.37 2.28 8.81
CA GLN A 348 5.64 3.42 7.93
C GLN A 348 4.47 4.42 7.89
N GLN A 349 3.24 3.91 7.82
CA GLN A 349 2.04 4.75 7.67
C GLN A 349 1.73 5.47 8.99
N GLN A 350 1.81 4.76 10.11
CA GLN A 350 1.53 5.33 11.43
C GLN A 350 2.59 6.36 11.82
N LEU A 351 3.89 6.09 11.56
CA LEU A 351 4.94 7.09 11.77
C LEU A 351 4.74 8.31 10.87
N HIS A 352 4.41 8.11 9.59
CA HIS A 352 4.15 9.22 8.68
C HIS A 352 2.98 10.10 9.16
N GLN A 353 1.87 9.48 9.55
CA GLN A 353 0.71 10.18 10.08
C GLN A 353 1.06 10.96 11.35
N HIS A 354 1.79 10.34 12.28
CA HIS A 354 2.23 11.00 13.51
C HIS A 354 3.08 12.25 13.22
N LEU A 355 4.00 12.17 12.25
CA LEU A 355 4.85 13.30 11.85
C LEU A 355 4.09 14.42 11.14
N LEU A 356 2.95 14.12 10.51
CA LEU A 356 2.06 15.12 9.89
C LEU A 356 1.19 15.82 10.94
N GLU A 357 0.67 15.07 11.91
CA GLU A 357 -0.23 15.59 12.96
C GLU A 357 0.52 16.34 14.06
N ASN A 358 1.73 15.89 14.39
CA ASN A 358 2.58 16.49 15.38
C ASN A 358 3.70 17.19 14.60
N PRO A 359 3.59 18.49 14.31
CA PRO A 359 4.64 19.21 13.62
C PRO A 359 5.94 19.00 14.38
N THR A 360 6.85 18.26 13.75
CA THR A 360 8.19 17.99 14.26
C THR A 360 9.06 19.19 13.96
N LEU A 361 8.70 20.34 14.54
CA LEU A 361 9.47 21.57 14.57
C LEU A 361 9.20 22.35 15.85
#